data_AF-A0A1Q7ZCJ2-F1
#
_entry.id   AF-A0A1Q7ZCJ2-F1
#
_cell.length_a   1.000
_cell.length_b   1.000
_cell.length_c   1.000
_cell.angle_alpha   90.00
_cell.angle_beta   90.00
_cell.angle_gamma   90.00
#
_symmetry.space_group_name_H-M   'P 1'
#
loop_
_entity.id
_entity.type
_entity.pdbx_description
1 polymer ?
#
loop_
_entity_poly.entity_id
_entity_poly.type
_entity_poly.pdbx_seq_one_letter_code
_entity_poly.pdbx_strand_id
1 'polypeptide(L)'
;MFPVDLLHKILRHTLAHQRRETIAFGRRLNAVMERLFLAAVWRNFVKRRSERRPEPRTPAMHLALTDAPWSWKRVLSRRLFVRREKLPAPWPSLYRRDWITPILPSNARHDLARAY
;
A
#
# COMPACT_ATOMS: atom_id res chain seq x y z
N MET A 1 9.92 -1.29 -22.10
CA MET A 1 8.70 -1.28 -21.28
C MET A 1 8.81 -0.10 -20.34
N PHE A 2 7.92 0.87 -20.47
CA PHE A 2 7.99 2.07 -19.66
C PHE A 2 7.69 1.74 -18.18
N PRO A 3 8.20 2.52 -17.21
CA PRO A 3 7.91 2.33 -15.79
C PRO A 3 6.40 2.26 -15.49
N VAL A 4 5.59 2.98 -16.25
CA VAL A 4 4.12 2.97 -16.14
C VAL A 4 3.52 1.62 -16.53
N ASP A 5 4.01 0.97 -17.59
CA ASP A 5 3.52 -0.35 -18.02
C ASP A 5 3.82 -1.42 -16.97
N LEU A 6 4.98 -1.33 -16.33
CA LEU A 6 5.36 -2.23 -15.24
C LEU A 6 4.45 -2.04 -14.03
N LEU A 7 4.20 -0.78 -13.64
CA LEU A 7 3.30 -0.47 -12.53
C LEU A 7 1.89 -0.99 -12.82
N HIS A 8 1.37 -0.76 -14.03
CA HIS A 8 0.07 -1.28 -14.46
C HIS A 8 0.00 -2.81 -14.36
N LYS A 9 1.03 -3.50 -14.88
CA LYS A 9 1.12 -4.97 -14.80
C LYS A 9 1.09 -5.47 -13.35
N ILE A 10 1.83 -4.81 -12.46
CA ILE A 10 1.89 -5.16 -11.04
C ILE A 10 0.51 -4.99 -10.38
N LEU A 11 -0.11 -3.83 -10.56
CA LEU A 11 -1.39 -3.50 -9.93
C LEU A 11 -2.53 -4.39 -10.43
N ARG A 12 -2.50 -4.75 -11.72
CA ARG A 12 -3.53 -5.58 -12.36
C ARG A 12 -3.36 -7.07 -12.06
N HIS A 13 -2.13 -7.61 -12.10
CA HIS A 13 -1.92 -9.06 -12.06
C HIS A 13 -1.32 -9.57 -10.75
N THR A 14 -0.37 -8.84 -10.16
CA THR A 14 0.29 -9.29 -8.92
C THR A 14 -0.55 -8.95 -7.69
N LEU A 15 -1.18 -7.77 -7.70
CA LEU A 15 -2.02 -7.29 -6.60
C LEU A 15 -3.52 -7.39 -6.94
N ALA A 16 -3.91 -8.32 -7.80
CA ALA A 16 -5.28 -8.45 -8.28
C ALA A 16 -6.28 -8.60 -7.11
N HIS A 17 -7.20 -7.64 -6.99
CA HIS A 17 -8.20 -7.59 -5.92
C HIS A 17 -9.03 -8.87 -5.84
N GLN A 18 -9.50 -9.35 -6.99
CA GLN A 18 -10.45 -10.46 -7.12
C GLN A 18 -9.95 -11.81 -6.59
N ARG A 19 -8.63 -11.99 -6.41
CA ARG A 19 -8.08 -13.27 -5.94
C ARG A 19 -8.18 -13.47 -4.43
N ARG A 20 -8.35 -12.39 -3.65
CA ARG A 20 -8.37 -12.46 -2.17
C ARG A 20 -9.46 -11.61 -1.52
N GLU A 21 -9.97 -10.61 -2.24
CA GLU A 21 -11.02 -9.71 -1.79
C GLU A 21 -12.12 -9.61 -2.86
N THR A 22 -13.34 -9.31 -2.44
CA THR A 22 -14.45 -9.13 -3.39
C THR A 22 -14.21 -7.92 -4.30
N ILE A 23 -14.86 -7.89 -5.47
CA ILE A 23 -14.80 -6.75 -6.41
C ILE A 23 -15.16 -5.42 -5.72
N ALA A 24 -15.98 -5.47 -4.67
CA ALA A 24 -16.35 -4.31 -3.87
C ALA A 24 -15.14 -3.59 -3.23
N PHE A 25 -14.04 -4.28 -2.93
CA PHE A 25 -12.83 -3.67 -2.40
C PHE A 25 -12.20 -2.71 -3.43
N GLY A 26 -12.00 -3.17 -4.66
CA GLY A 26 -11.40 -2.37 -5.74
C GLY A 26 -12.27 -1.20 -6.22
N ARG A 27 -13.54 -1.16 -5.78
CA ARG A 27 -14.47 -0.06 -6.07
C ARG A 27 -14.40 1.07 -5.04
N ARG A 28 -13.73 0.91 -3.89
CA ARG A 28 -13.66 1.93 -2.83
C ARG A 28 -12.33 2.68 -2.90
N LEU A 29 -12.36 4.01 -2.96
CA LEU A 29 -11.15 4.84 -3.08
C LEU A 29 -10.16 4.61 -1.93
N ASN A 30 -10.65 4.56 -0.69
CA ASN A 30 -9.81 4.28 0.49
C ASN A 30 -9.04 2.95 0.34
N ALA A 31 -9.76 1.89 -0.04
CA ALA A 31 -9.21 0.55 -0.20
C ALA A 31 -8.16 0.48 -1.33
N VAL A 32 -8.42 1.16 -2.45
CA VAL A 32 -7.47 1.27 -3.56
C VAL A 32 -6.18 1.96 -3.08
N MET A 33 -6.30 3.08 -2.34
CA MET A 33 -5.13 3.80 -1.82
C MET A 33 -4.34 3.01 -0.79
N GLU A 34 -5.00 2.35 0.17
CA GLU A 34 -4.35 1.46 1.14
C GLU A 34 -3.52 0.37 0.43
N ARG A 35 -4.08 -0.22 -0.64
CA ARG A 35 -3.36 -1.18 -1.47
C ARG A 35 -2.16 -0.55 -2.19
N LEU A 36 -2.28 0.69 -2.67
CA LEU A 36 -1.15 1.38 -3.30
C LEU A 36 -0.01 1.64 -2.31
N PHE A 37 -0.31 1.95 -1.05
CA PHE A 37 0.71 2.05 0.00
C PHE A 37 1.42 0.71 0.23
N LEU A 38 0.66 -0.39 0.32
CA LEU A 38 1.25 -1.73 0.43
C LEU A 38 2.12 -2.06 -0.79
N ALA A 39 1.66 -1.72 -1.99
CA ALA A 39 2.41 -1.88 -3.23
C ALA A 39 3.72 -1.08 -3.22
N ALA A 40 3.68 0.17 -2.75
CA ALA A 40 4.85 1.03 -2.64
C ALA A 40 5.88 0.45 -1.67
N VAL A 41 5.46 0.00 -0.48
CA VAL A 41 6.37 -0.64 0.49
C VAL A 41 6.96 -1.92 -0.08
N TRP A 42 6.12 -2.81 -0.59
CA TRP A 42 6.57 -4.09 -1.15
C TRP A 42 7.53 -3.87 -2.33
N ARG A 43 7.18 -3.02 -3.29
CA ARG A 43 7.95 -2.83 -4.53
C ARG A 43 9.31 -2.20 -4.30
N ASN A 44 9.41 -1.30 -3.32
CA ASN A 44 10.62 -0.50 -3.07
C ASN A 44 11.51 -1.07 -1.97
N PHE A 45 10.95 -1.63 -0.90
CA PHE A 45 11.71 -2.04 0.28
C PHE A 45 11.86 -3.55 0.41
N VAL A 46 10.89 -4.35 -0.05
CA VAL A 46 10.90 -5.82 0.12
C VAL A 46 11.38 -6.53 -1.15
N LYS A 47 10.84 -6.14 -2.30
CA LYS A 47 11.09 -6.80 -3.58
C LYS A 47 12.38 -6.30 -4.22
N ARG A 48 13.18 -7.25 -4.72
CA ARG A 48 14.37 -6.98 -5.54
C ARG A 48 14.00 -6.17 -6.78
N ARG A 49 14.91 -5.33 -7.26
CA ARG A 49 14.67 -4.48 -8.44
C ARG A 49 14.35 -5.31 -9.68
N SER A 50 15.07 -6.41 -9.88
CA SER A 50 14.95 -7.35 -11.00
C SER A 50 14.91 -8.79 -10.49
N GLU A 51 14.05 -9.61 -11.08
CA GLU A 51 14.01 -11.07 -10.86
C GLU A 51 14.98 -11.82 -11.78
N ARG A 52 15.43 -11.18 -12.87
CA ARG A 52 16.32 -11.79 -13.87
C ARG A 52 17.80 -11.65 -13.52
N ARG A 53 18.14 -10.69 -12.66
CA ARG A 53 19.52 -10.41 -12.27
C ARG A 53 19.76 -11.01 -10.89
N PRO A 54 20.96 -11.57 -10.63
CA PRO A 54 21.28 -12.15 -9.32
C PRO A 54 21.42 -11.10 -8.21
N GLU A 55 21.47 -9.81 -8.57
CA GLU A 55 21.61 -8.70 -7.62
C GLU A 55 20.42 -8.63 -6.63
N PRO A 56 20.65 -8.77 -5.31
CA PRO A 56 19.58 -8.80 -4.32
C PRO A 56 19.07 -7.40 -3.91
N ARG A 57 19.52 -6.34 -4.59
CA ARG A 57 19.23 -4.95 -4.19
C ARG A 57 17.80 -4.55 -4.53
N THR A 58 17.17 -3.82 -3.60
CA THR A 58 15.84 -3.24 -3.79
C THR A 58 15.97 -1.81 -4.33
N PRO A 59 14.91 -1.23 -4.94
CA PRO A 59 14.94 0.17 -5.36
C PRO A 59 15.32 1.15 -4.23
N ALA A 60 14.83 0.92 -3.02
CA ALA A 60 15.16 1.77 -1.86
C ALA A 60 16.65 1.72 -1.49
N MET A 61 17.32 0.58 -1.70
CA MET A 61 18.77 0.48 -1.48
C MET A 61 19.57 1.30 -2.50
N HIS A 62 19.13 1.32 -3.76
CA HIS A 62 19.79 2.16 -4.78
C HIS A 62 19.64 3.66 -4.48
N LEU A 63 18.56 4.05 -3.79
CA LEU A 63 18.31 5.42 -3.34
C LEU A 63 18.90 5.72 -1.95
N ALA A 64 19.68 4.79 -1.37
CA ALA A 64 20.24 4.90 -0.02
C ALA A 64 19.19 5.18 1.09
N LEU A 65 17.94 4.73 0.90
CA LEU A 65 16.88 4.83 1.92
C LEU A 65 16.92 3.67 2.93
N THR A 66 17.66 2.61 2.64
CA THR A 66 17.86 1.44 3.49
C THR A 66 19.09 0.66 3.03
N ASP A 67 19.80 0.02 3.94
CA ASP A 67 21.03 -0.73 3.62
C ASP A 67 20.77 -2.21 3.26
N ALA A 68 19.57 -2.69 3.56
CA ALA A 68 19.18 -4.08 3.32
C ALA A 68 17.71 -4.18 2.87
N PRO A 69 17.34 -5.27 2.15
CA PRO A 69 15.94 -5.59 1.89
C PRO A 69 15.16 -5.76 3.19
N TRP A 70 13.92 -5.26 3.23
CA TRP A 70 13.06 -5.44 4.38
C TRP A 70 12.36 -6.79 4.35
N SER A 71 12.25 -7.44 5.50
CA SER A 71 11.35 -8.58 5.70
C SER A 71 9.96 -8.09 6.13
N TRP A 72 8.93 -8.89 5.92
CA TRP A 72 7.59 -8.58 6.44
C TRP A 72 7.57 -8.46 7.96
N LYS A 73 8.38 -9.26 8.66
CA LYS A 73 8.58 -9.14 10.11
C LYS A 73 9.10 -7.74 10.49
N ARG A 74 10.04 -7.18 9.70
CA ARG A 74 10.52 -5.80 9.90
C ARG A 74 9.45 -4.76 9.58
N VAL A 75 8.78 -4.89 8.43
CA VAL A 75 7.70 -3.97 8.02
C VAL A 75 6.63 -3.85 9.11
N LEU A 76 6.24 -4.99 9.69
CA LEU A 76 5.17 -5.10 10.69
C LEU A 76 5.70 -5.15 12.13
N SER A 77 6.97 -4.84 12.35
CA SER A 77 7.61 -4.94 13.68
C SER A 77 7.06 -3.94 14.69
N ARG A 78 6.47 -2.84 14.21
CA ARG A 78 5.90 -1.79 15.04
C ARG A 78 4.45 -1.58 14.67
N ARG A 79 3.60 -1.54 15.69
CA ARG A 79 2.22 -1.07 15.55
C ARG A 79 2.20 0.45 15.73
N LEU A 80 2.09 1.17 14.63
CA LEU A 80 1.98 2.63 14.64
C LEU A 80 0.51 3.02 14.81
N PHE A 81 0.24 3.97 15.70
CA PHE A 81 -1.10 4.49 15.96
C PHE A 81 -1.19 5.91 15.44
N VAL A 82 -2.24 6.24 14.68
CA VAL A 82 -2.45 7.59 14.10
C VAL A 82 -2.53 8.70 15.16
N ARG A 83 -2.92 8.35 16.39
CA ARG A 83 -2.94 9.29 17.54
C ARG A 83 -1.54 9.62 18.07
N ARG A 84 -0.56 8.73 17.85
CA ARG A 84 0.83 8.89 18.33
C ARG A 84 1.76 9.36 17.22
N GLU A 85 1.59 8.85 16.02
CA GLU A 85 2.33 9.25 14.82
C GLU A 85 1.45 10.17 13.98
N LYS A 86 1.70 11.49 14.07
CA LYS A 86 0.92 12.48 13.31
C LYS A 86 1.20 12.30 11.82
N LEU A 87 0.17 11.88 11.08
CA LEU A 87 0.24 11.82 9.62
C LEU A 87 -0.08 13.20 9.03
N PRO A 88 0.71 13.70 8.05
CA PRO A 88 0.38 14.93 7.36
C PRO A 88 -0.91 14.77 6.53
N ALA A 89 -1.63 15.86 6.31
CA ALA A 89 -2.76 15.85 5.38
C ALA A 89 -2.30 15.40 3.97
N PRO A 90 -3.11 14.63 3.23
CA PRO A 90 -4.48 14.21 3.55
C PRO A 90 -4.58 12.86 4.31
N TRP A 91 -3.48 12.22 4.65
CA TRP A 91 -3.45 10.81 5.08
C TRP A 91 -4.30 10.45 6.32
N PRO A 92 -4.52 11.34 7.31
CA PRO A 92 -5.47 11.05 8.39
C PRO A 92 -6.87 10.69 7.90
N SER A 93 -7.36 11.36 6.85
CA SER A 93 -8.70 11.12 6.29
C SER A 93 -8.81 9.78 5.59
N LEU A 94 -7.74 9.30 4.96
CA LEU A 94 -7.66 7.95 4.41
C LEU A 94 -7.76 6.89 5.52
N TYR A 95 -7.00 7.06 6.62
CA TYR A 95 -7.01 6.13 7.75
C TYR A 95 -8.39 6.05 8.44
N ARG A 96 -9.11 7.17 8.53
CA ARG A 96 -10.49 7.22 9.07
C ARG A 96 -11.55 6.77 8.06
N ARG A 97 -11.16 6.51 6.81
CA ARG A 97 -12.03 6.21 5.68
C ARG A 97 -13.03 7.33 5.37
N ASP A 98 -12.62 8.57 5.56
CA ASP A 98 -13.44 9.75 5.30
C ASP A 98 -13.58 10.05 3.80
N TRP A 99 -12.72 9.46 2.94
CA TRP A 99 -12.84 9.69 1.50
C TRP A 99 -14.10 9.03 0.95
N ILE A 100 -14.93 9.86 0.32
CA ILE A 100 -16.17 9.41 -0.30
C ILE A 100 -15.85 8.90 -1.70
N THR A 101 -16.30 7.67 -1.99
CA THR A 101 -16.35 7.18 -3.35
C THR A 101 -17.72 7.51 -3.94
N PRO A 102 -17.84 8.47 -4.87
CA PRO A 102 -19.15 9.01 -5.27
C PRO A 102 -20.11 7.99 -5.89
N ILE A 103 -19.56 7.00 -6.62
CA ILE A 103 -20.36 5.99 -7.31
C ILE A 103 -20.96 4.92 -6.38
N LEU A 104 -20.60 4.92 -5.09
CA LEU A 104 -21.09 3.93 -4.15
C LEU A 104 -22.27 4.48 -3.36
N PRO A 105 -23.37 3.71 -3.20
CA PRO A 105 -24.54 4.13 -2.44
C PRO A 105 -24.24 4.27 -0.94
N SER A 106 -23.22 3.56 -0.43
CA SER A 106 -22.77 3.66 0.96
C SER A 106 -21.25 3.55 1.09
N ASN A 107 -20.70 4.41 1.94
CA ASN A 107 -19.27 4.46 2.26
C ASN A 107 -19.07 4.02 3.71
N ALA A 108 -18.35 2.92 3.91
CA ALA A 108 -18.00 2.45 5.25
C ALA A 108 -16.91 3.36 5.84
N ARG A 109 -17.22 4.00 6.96
CA ARG A 109 -16.30 4.84 7.74
C ARG A 109 -15.80 4.10 8.97
N HIS A 110 -14.66 4.51 9.52
CA HIS A 110 -14.15 3.96 10.77
C HIS A 110 -14.81 4.62 12.00
N ASP A 111 -16.13 4.47 12.15
CA ASP A 111 -16.91 5.15 13.20
C ASP A 111 -17.08 4.31 14.48
N LEU A 112 -16.35 3.20 14.61
CA LEU A 112 -16.43 2.33 15.79
C LEU A 112 -15.77 2.99 17.00
N ALA A 113 -16.38 2.85 18.19
CA ALA A 113 -15.90 3.44 19.45
C ALA A 113 -14.45 3.05 19.81
N ARG A 114 -13.94 1.93 19.28
CA ARG A 114 -12.56 1.43 19.48
C ARG A 114 -11.72 1.47 18.19
N ALA A 115 -12.09 2.29 17.22
CA ALA A 115 -11.33 2.45 15.97
C ALA A 115 -9.96 3.12 16.19
N TYR A 116 -9.76 3.80 17.33
CA TYR A 116 -8.58 4.62 17.63
C TYR A 116 -8.16 4.54 19.10
#